data_AF-A0A920R0I0-F1
#
_entry.id   AF-A0A920R0I0-F1
#
_cell.length_a   1.000
_cell.length_b   1.000
_cell.length_c   1.000
_cell.angle_alpha   90.00
_cell.angle_beta   90.00
_cell.angle_gamma   90.00
#
_symmetry.space_group_name_H-M   'P 1'
#
loop_
_entity.id
_entity.type
_entity.pdbx_description
1 polymer ?
#
loop_
_entity_poly.entity_id
_entity_poly.type
_entity_poly.pdbx_seq_one_letter_code
_entity_poly.pdbx_strand_id
1 'polypeptide(L)' 'MITSPQTRSDNTLTEAVTNVLKSVGEDPTREGLIGTPSRVARMYKEILSGYSVDPLELLNGPAVRCRT' A
#
# COMPACT_ATOMS: atom_id res chain seq x y z
N MET A 1 15.17 -12.96 -11.52
CA MET A 1 14.86 -12.94 -10.08
C MET A 1 14.16 -11.63 -9.78
N ILE A 2 13.11 -11.70 -8.95
CA ILE A 2 12.12 -10.69 -8.57
C ILE A 2 11.25 -10.12 -9.72
N THR A 3 9.95 -10.35 -9.56
CA THR A 3 8.85 -10.30 -10.53
C THR A 3 8.45 -8.90 -10.97
N SER A 4 8.01 -8.80 -12.24
CA SER A 4 7.38 -7.67 -12.93
C SER A 4 6.51 -6.75 -12.06
N PRO A 5 6.39 -5.45 -12.41
CA PRO A 5 5.53 -4.51 -11.70
C PRO A 5 4.08 -4.97 -11.81
N GLN A 6 3.56 -5.59 -10.75
CA GLN A 6 2.18 -6.04 -10.73
C GLN A 6 1.30 -4.81 -10.58
N THR A 7 0.64 -4.39 -11.66
CA THR A 7 -0.55 -3.54 -11.61
C THR A 7 -1.70 -4.34 -11.00
N ARG A 8 -1.59 -4.63 -9.70
CA ARG A 8 -2.56 -5.44 -8.96
C ARG A 8 -3.76 -4.55 -8.64
N SER A 9 -4.96 -4.99 -8.99
CA SER A 9 -6.20 -4.24 -8.74
C SER A 9 -6.38 -3.95 -7.24
N ASP A 10 -6.59 -2.68 -6.90
CA ASP A 10 -6.78 -2.19 -5.51
C ASP A 10 -7.95 -2.93 -4.80
N ASN A 11 -8.88 -3.49 -5.58
CA ASN A 11 -9.99 -4.31 -5.11
C ASN A 11 -9.54 -5.56 -4.34
N THR A 12 -8.44 -6.22 -4.78
CA THR A 12 -7.97 -7.46 -4.14
C THR A 12 -7.49 -7.24 -2.71
N LEU A 13 -6.88 -6.09 -2.43
CA LEU A 13 -6.39 -5.76 -1.10
C LEU A 13 -7.55 -5.41 -0.17
N THR A 14 -8.55 -4.69 -0.68
CA THR A 14 -9.78 -4.35 0.06
C THR A 14 -10.57 -5.60 0.46
N GLU A 15 -10.70 -6.56 -0.46
CA GLU A 15 -11.33 -7.87 -0.20
C GLU A 15 -10.53 -8.67 0.83
N ALA A 16 -9.20 -8.70 0.71
CA ALA A 16 -8.33 -9.39 1.67
C ALA A 16 -8.50 -8.81 3.09
N VAL A 17 -8.52 -7.49 3.23
CA VAL A 17 -8.73 -6.84 4.54
C VAL A 17 -10.12 -7.15 5.08
N THR A 18 -11.14 -7.19 4.23
CA THR A 18 -12.50 -7.60 4.63
C THR A 18 -12.51 -9.03 5.19
N ASN A 19 -11.77 -9.95 4.57
CA ASN A 19 -11.65 -11.33 5.04
C ASN A 19 -10.89 -11.42 6.37
N VAL A 20 -9.84 -10.61 6.56
CA VAL A 20 -9.13 -10.52 7.84
C VAL A 20 -10.08 -10.07 8.95
N LEU A 21 -10.86 -9.01 8.74
CA LEU A 21 -11.84 -8.54 9.73
C LEU A 21 -12.85 -9.64 10.11
N LYS A 22 -13.40 -10.33 9.11
CA LYS A 22 -14.31 -11.47 9.34
C LYS A 22 -13.64 -12.59 10.14
N SER A 23 -12.36 -12.88 9.86
CA SER A 23 -11.61 -13.95 10.57
C SER A 23 -11.35 -13.62 12.04
N VAL A 24 -11.28 -12.34 12.39
CA VAL A 24 -11.13 -11.86 13.78
C VAL A 24 -12.48 -11.83 14.52
N GLY A 25 -13.60 -12.01 13.80
CA GLY A 25 -14.95 -11.94 14.35
C GLY A 25 -15.56 -10.52 14.32
N GLU A 26 -14.96 -9.59 13.58
CA GLU A 26 -15.51 -8.25 13.37
C GLU A 26 -16.53 -8.24 12.22
N ASP A 27 -17.51 -7.35 12.30
CA ASP A 27 -18.51 -7.13 11.25
C ASP A 27 -18.10 -5.96 10.33
N PRO A 28 -17.68 -6.22 9.08
CA PRO A 28 -17.27 -5.18 8.14
C PRO A 28 -18.44 -4.32 7.62
N THR A 29 -19.70 -4.73 7.85
CA THR A 29 -20.88 -3.97 7.42
C THR A 29 -21.34 -2.93 8.44
N ARG A 30 -20.77 -2.93 9.65
CA ARG A 30 -21.03 -1.92 10.69
C ARG A 30 -20.56 -0.54 10.22
N GLU A 31 -21.35 0.50 10.50
CA GLU A 31 -21.10 1.89 10.09
C GLU A 31 -19.64 2.36 10.30
N GLY A 32 -19.05 2.05 11.46
CA GLY A 32 -17.66 2.42 11.78
C GLY A 32 -16.57 1.64 11.02
N LEU A 33 -16.92 0.52 10.37
CA LEU A 33 -16.00 -0.41 9.70
C LEU A 33 -16.13 -0.44 8.18
N ILE A 34 -17.24 0.05 7.61
CA ILE A 34 -17.46 0.08 6.15
C ILE A 34 -16.28 0.73 5.41
N GLY A 35 -15.73 1.82 5.96
CA GLY A 35 -14.59 2.52 5.36
C GLY A 35 -13.21 1.99 5.75
N THR A 36 -13.12 0.98 6.62
CA THR A 36 -11.85 0.44 7.12
C THR A 36 -11.07 -0.30 6.04
N PRO A 37 -11.67 -1.23 5.26
CA PRO A 37 -10.96 -1.94 4.20
C PRO A 37 -10.24 -1.01 3.20
N SER A 38 -10.93 0.03 2.73
CA SER A 38 -10.37 1.00 1.78
C SER A 38 -9.25 1.84 2.39
N ARG A 39 -9.39 2.25 3.66
CA ARG A 39 -8.33 3.02 4.36
C ARG A 39 -7.07 2.19 4.55
N VAL A 40 -7.22 0.93 4.93
CA VAL A 40 -6.10 -0.01 5.14
C VAL A 40 -5.40 -0.32 3.82
N ALA A 41 -6.16 -0.52 2.73
CA ALA A 41 -5.58 -0.74 1.41
C ALA A 41 -4.70 0.45 0.97
N ARG A 42 -5.16 1.69 1.18
CA ARG A 42 -4.36 2.90 0.90
C ARG A 42 -3.11 2.97 1.78
N MET A 43 -3.23 2.70 3.08
CA MET A 43 -2.10 2.70 4.01
C MET A 43 -1.00 1.72 3.56
N TYR A 44 -1.36 0.49 3.18
CA TYR A 44 -0.39 -0.49 2.70
C TYR A 44 0.30 -0.04 1.41
N LYS A 45 -0.42 0.62 0.50
CA LYS A 45 0.16 1.17 -0.73
C LYS A 45 1.23 2.23 -0.43
N GLU A 46 1.00 3.08 0.57
CA GLU A 46 1.94 4.10 1.00
C GLU A 46 3.16 3.49 1.69
N ILE A 47 2.96 2.62 2.68
CA ILE A 47 4.05 2.00 3.46
C ILE A 47 4.94 1.13 2.57
N LEU A 48 4.35 0.40 1.62
CA LEU A 48 5.08 -0.53 0.74
C LEU A 48 5.56 0.13 -0.56
N SER A 49 5.29 1.43 -0.76
CA SER A 49 5.67 2.15 -1.99
C SER A 49 7.17 2.08 -2.27
N GLY A 50 8.01 2.04 -1.24
CA GLY A 50 9.47 1.96 -1.35
C GLY A 50 9.99 0.68 -2.02
N TYR A 51 9.23 -0.42 -2.01
CA TYR A 51 9.65 -1.65 -2.71
C TYR A 51 9.56 -1.56 -4.23
N SER A 52 8.80 -0.58 -4.74
CA SER A 52 8.62 -0.34 -6.18
C SER A 52 9.56 0.77 -6.69
N VAL A 53 10.42 1.32 -5.84
CA VAL A 53 11.38 2.38 -6.20
C VAL A 53 12.70 1.75 -6.65
N ASP A 54 13.24 2.20 -7.77
CA ASP A 54 14.60 1.83 -8.20
C ASP A 54 15.65 2.50 -7.29
N PRO A 55 16.51 1.73 -6.60
CA PRO A 55 17.58 2.29 -5.77
C PRO A 55 18.54 3.21 -6.52
N LEU A 56 18.79 2.96 -7.81
CA LEU A 56 19.68 3.78 -8.64
C LEU A 56 19.05 5.13 -8.96
N GLU A 57 17.75 5.18 -9.23
CA GLU A 57 17.03 6.44 -9.38
C GLU A 57 17.00 7.23 -8.08
N LEU A 58 16.82 6.54 -6.94
CA LEU A 58 16.84 7.18 -5.62
C LEU A 58 18.20 7.80 -5.28
N LEU A 59 19.30 7.11 -5.59
CA LEU A 59 20.66 7.56 -5.31
C LEU A 59 21.12 8.70 -6.23
N ASN A 60 20.73 8.65 -7.51
CA ASN A 60 21.12 9.64 -8.52
C ASN A 60 20.15 10.84 -8.60
N GLY A 61 19.25 10.99 -7.62
CA GLY A 61 18.35 12.13 -7.48
C GLY A 61 19.10 13.47 -7.45
N PRO A 62 18.40 14.61 -7.68
CA PRO A 62 19.03 15.88 -7.94
C PRO A 62 20.01 16.21 -6.80
N ALA A 63 21.30 16.27 -7.14
CA ALA A 63 22.34 16.67 -6.20
C ALA A 63 21.89 17.98 -5.55
N VAL A 64 21.54 17.92 -4.27
CA VAL A 64 21.18 19.10 -3.49
C VAL A 64 22.45 19.92 -3.43
N ARG A 65 22.56 20.87 -4.35
CA ARG A 65 23.70 21.77 -4.41
C ARG A 65 23.59 22.66 -3.17
N CYS A 66 24.36 22.31 -2.14
CA CYS A 66 24.49 23.12 -0.95
C CYS A 66 25.06 24.47 -1.40
N ARG A 67 24.24 25.52 -1.31
CA ARG A 67 24.64 26.88 -1.67
C ARG A 67 25.41 27.42 -0.47
N THR A 68 26.73 27.57 -0.62
CA THR A 68 27.62 28.26 0.32
C THR A 68 27.24 29.72 0.44
#